data_AF-A0A317NJ55-F1
#
_entry.id   AF-A0A317NJ55-F1
#
_cell.length_a   1.000
_cell.length_b   1.000
_cell.length_c   1.000
_cell.angle_alpha   90.00
_cell.angle_beta   90.00
_cell.angle_gamma   90.00
#
_symmetry.space_group_name_H-M   'P 1'
#
loop_
_entity.id
_entity.type
_entity.pdbx_description
1 polymer ?
#
loop_
_entity_poly.entity_id
_entity_poly.type
_entity_poly.pdbx_seq_one_letter_code
_entity_poly.pdbx_strand_id
1 'polypeptide(L)' 'MTPSPPSPRPYEPDIHLTIEFPTLRMEFAACLTAAMVFVCEAGTRRLCLVAVDTRPCDGLPRLPAERLYLQP' A
#
# COMPACT_ATOMS: atom_id res chain seq x y z
N MET A 1 7.48 18.64 -4.42
CA MET A 1 7.18 17.23 -4.09
C MET A 1 7.89 16.92 -2.79
N THR A 2 7.16 16.76 -1.69
CA THR A 2 7.74 16.27 -0.44
C THR A 2 8.27 14.85 -0.67
N PRO A 3 9.48 14.52 -0.21
CA PRO A 3 9.99 13.16 -0.32
C PRO A 3 9.05 12.20 0.39
N SER A 4 8.76 11.07 -0.26
CA SER A 4 7.98 10.00 0.33
C SER A 4 8.66 9.59 1.65
N PRO A 5 7.94 9.51 2.79
CA PRO A 5 8.54 9.09 4.05
C PRO A 5 9.14 7.69 3.89
N PRO A 6 10.26 7.39 4.56
CA PRO A 6 10.88 6.06 4.47
C PRO A 6 9.92 4.98 4.98
N SER A 7 10.06 3.77 4.42
CA SER A 7 9.29 2.60 4.85
C SER A 7 9.38 2.42 6.37
N PRO A 8 8.26 2.20 7.07
CA PRO A 8 8.25 1.94 8.49
C PRO A 8 8.86 0.58 8.86
N ARG A 9 9.04 -0.32 7.88
CA ARG A 9 9.81 -1.57 8.03
C ARG A 9 10.83 -1.66 6.88
N PRO A 10 12.03 -1.07 7.05
CA PRO A 10 13.03 -0.99 5.98
C PRO A 10 13.67 -2.34 5.61
N TYR A 11 13.48 -3.37 6.43
CA TYR A 11 13.98 -4.72 6.19
C TYR A 11 13.01 -5.59 5.39
N GLU A 12 11.79 -5.11 5.16
CA GLU A 12 10.79 -5.82 4.35
C GLU A 12 10.78 -5.24 2.93
N PRO A 13 10.50 -6.07 1.92
CA PRO A 13 10.33 -5.57 0.57
C PRO A 13 9.09 -4.68 0.49
N ASP A 14 9.16 -3.69 -0.39
CA ASP A 14 8.01 -2.89 -0.77
C ASP A 14 7.16 -3.63 -1.80
N ILE A 15 5.84 -3.55 -1.60
CA ILE A 15 4.80 -4.16 -2.40
C ILE A 15 4.06 -3.07 -3.14
N HIS A 16 3.91 -3.26 -4.45
CA HIS A 16 3.13 -2.37 -5.31
C HIS A 16 1.65 -2.69 -5.11
N LEU A 17 0.91 -1.73 -4.57
CA LEU A 17 -0.53 -1.77 -4.39
C LEU A 17 -1.22 -0.91 -5.45
N THR A 18 -2.14 -1.51 -6.19
CA THR A 18 -3.10 -0.77 -7.02
C THR A 18 -4.44 -0.74 -6.31
N ILE A 19 -4.97 0.45 -6.05
CA ILE A 19 -6.26 0.68 -5.40
C ILE A 19 -7.21 1.27 -6.43
N GLU A 20 -8.29 0.55 -6.74
CA GLU A 20 -9.29 0.94 -7.73
C GLU A 20 -10.65 1.18 -7.09
N PHE A 21 -11.13 2.41 -7.24
CA PHE A 21 -12.51 2.84 -7.03
C PHE A 21 -13.20 2.94 -8.39
N PRO A 22 -14.54 3.02 -8.45
CA PRO A 22 -15.27 3.10 -9.72
C PRO A 22 -14.81 4.22 -10.68
N THR A 23 -14.26 5.30 -10.14
CA THR A 23 -13.83 6.49 -10.92
C THR A 23 -12.37 6.86 -10.73
N LEU A 24 -11.61 6.10 -9.93
CA LEU A 24 -10.24 6.48 -9.54
C LEU A 24 -9.36 5.26 -9.36
N ARG A 25 -8.17 5.31 -9.95
CA ARG A 25 -7.09 4.35 -9.73
C ARG A 25 -5.90 5.06 -9.10
N MET A 26 -5.34 4.45 -8.07
CA MET A 26 -4.15 4.96 -7.37
C MET A 26 -3.14 3.82 -7.20
N GLU A 27 -1.85 4.16 -7.26
CA GLU A 27 -0.75 3.21 -7.10
C GLU A 27 0.14 3.66 -5.93
N PHE A 28 0.48 2.73 -5.04
CA PHE A 28 1.26 2.99 -3.83
C PHE A 28 2.29 1.89 -3.60
N ALA A 29 3.35 2.23 -2.87
CA ALA A 29 4.26 1.28 -2.26
C ALA A 29 3.96 1.14 -0.76
N ALA A 30 3.99 -0.09 -0.24
CA ALA A 30 3.89 -0.37 1.19
C ALA A 30 4.80 -1.54 1.56
N CYS A 31 5.34 -1.56 2.78
CA CYS A 31 6.09 -2.72 3.26
C CYS A 31 5.17 -3.95 3.30
N LEU A 32 5.77 -5.13 3.14
CA LEU A 32 5.05 -6.41 3.08
C LEU A 32 3.97 -6.55 4.17
N THR A 33 4.31 -6.28 5.43
CA THR A 33 3.36 -6.40 6.53
C THR A 33 2.16 -5.46 6.35
N ALA A 34 2.42 -4.17 6.07
CA ALA A 34 1.36 -3.18 5.91
C ALA A 34 0.47 -3.50 4.69
N ALA A 35 1.07 -3.94 3.59
CA ALA A 35 0.35 -4.36 2.39
C ALA A 35 -0.62 -5.52 2.66
N MET A 36 -0.15 -6.54 3.39
CA MET A 36 -0.98 -7.69 3.76
C MET A 36 -2.18 -7.29 4.61
N VAL A 37 -1.95 -6.49 5.66
CA VAL A 37 -3.04 -6.03 6.55
C VAL A 37 -4.02 -5.14 5.78
N PHE A 38 -3.52 -4.22 4.96
CA PHE A 38 -4.36 -3.34 4.14
C PHE A 38 -5.29 -4.12 3.19
N VAL A 39 -4.76 -5.13 2.48
CA VAL A 39 -5.55 -5.99 1.56
C VAL A 39 -6.65 -6.73 2.31
N CYS A 40 -6.35 -7.29 3.48
CA CYS A 40 -7.33 -7.98 4.33
C CYS A 40 -8.45 -7.05 4.80
N GLU A 41 -8.10 -5.84 5.27
CA GLU A 41 -9.09 -4.85 5.70
C GLU A 41 -9.94 -4.33 4.55
N ALA A 42 -9.33 -4.02 3.41
CA ALA A 42 -10.04 -3.54 2.22
C ALA A 42 -11.05 -4.59 1.72
N GLY A 43 -10.66 -5.87 1.70
CA GLY A 43 -11.55 -6.98 1.36
C GLY A 43 -12.73 -7.13 2.32
N THR A 44 -12.53 -6.82 3.61
CA THR A 44 -13.59 -6.85 4.63
C THR A 44 -14.59 -5.70 4.43
N ARG A 45 -14.10 -4.50 4.11
CA ARG A 45 -14.94 -3.29 3.96
C ARG A 45 -15.59 -3.15 2.58
N ARG A 46 -15.05 -3.83 1.55
CA ARG A 46 -15.55 -3.84 0.15
C ARG A 46 -15.76 -2.45 -0.47
N LEU A 47 -14.99 -1.45 -0.05
CA LEU A 47 -15.10 -0.07 -0.55
C LEU A 47 -14.35 0.17 -1.86
N CYS A 48 -13.32 -0.64 -2.13
CA CYS A 48 -12.48 -0.57 -3.32
C CYS A 48 -11.96 -1.96 -3.68
N LEU A 49 -11.45 -2.08 -4.90
CA LEU A 49 -10.63 -3.21 -5.30
C LEU A 49 -9.17 -2.89 -4.96
N VAL A 50 -8.48 -3.85 -4.37
CA VAL A 50 -7.05 -3.76 -4.10
C VAL A 50 -6.36 -4.92 -4.79
N ALA A 51 -5.37 -4.61 -5.63
CA ALA A 51 -4.53 -5.58 -6.30
C ALA A 51 -3.07 -5.43 -5.85
N VAL A 52 -2.40 -6.57 -5.69
CA VAL A 52 -0.96 -6.65 -5.48
C VAL A 52 -0.32 -6.89 -6.84
N ASP A 53 0.62 -6.02 -7.21
CA ASP A 53 1.32 -6.08 -8.49
C ASP A 53 2.77 -6.54 -8.30
N THR A 54 3.32 -7.19 -9.32
CA THR A 54 4.74 -7.60 -9.39
C THR A 54 5.63 -6.51 -10.01
N ARG A 55 5.05 -5.39 -10.46
CA ARG A 55 5.78 -4.23 -10.97
C ARG A 55 6.69 -3.61 -9.89
N PRO A 56 7.84 -3.02 -10.27
CA PRO A 56 8.69 -2.27 -9.35
C PRO A 56 7.92 -1.16 -8.62
N CYS A 57 8.37 -0.82 -7.41
CA CYS A 57 7.81 0.27 -6.59
C CYS A 57 8.49 1.63 -6.83
N ASP A 58 9.40 1.71 -7.80
CA ASP A 58 10.25 2.88 -8.03
C ASP A 58 9.40 4.12 -8.34
N GLY A 59 9.58 5.18 -7.55
CA GLY A 59 8.87 6.44 -7.73
C GLY A 59 7.41 6.44 -7.24
N LEU A 60 6.89 5.34 -6.70
CA LEU A 60 5.54 5.31 -6.13
C LEU A 60 5.49 6.04 -4.78
N PRO A 61 4.37 6.75 -4.49
CA PRO A 61 4.13 7.28 -3.16
C PRO A 61 3.96 6.14 -2.14
N ARG A 62 4.33 6.39 -0.87
CA ARG A 62 3.98 5.46 0.22
C ARG A 62 2.48 5.40 0.43
N LEU A 63 1.99 4.24 0.83
CA LEU A 63 0.63 4.09 1.33
C LEU A 63 0.36 5.11 2.45
N PRO A 64 -0.69 5.92 2.36
CA PRO A 64 -1.03 6.88 3.41
C PRO A 64 -1.26 6.18 4.76
N ALA A 65 -0.72 6.76 5.82
CA ALA A 65 -0.81 6.23 7.18
C ALA A 65 -0.34 4.77 7.33
N GLU A 66 0.62 4.33 6.49
CA GLU A 66 1.14 2.96 6.46
C GLU A 66 1.42 2.34 7.83
N ARG A 67 1.94 3.14 8.77
CA ARG A 67 2.28 2.73 10.14
C ARG A 67 1.09 2.17 10.94
N LEU A 68 -0.15 2.55 10.59
CA LEU A 68 -1.35 2.04 11.25
C LEU A 68 -1.55 0.55 10.98
N TYR A 69 -1.07 0.05 9.84
CA TYR A 69 -1.18 -1.35 9.44
C TYR A 69 -0.07 -2.24 10.03
N LEU A 70 0.74 -1.70 10.95
CA LEU A 70 1.81 -2.43 11.64
C LEU A 70 1.48 -2.77 13.09
N GLN A 71 0.39 -2.21 13.62
CA GLN A 71 -0.07 -2.47 14.97
C GLN A 71 -1.04 -3.68 14.96
N PRO A 72 -1.06 -4.49 16.03
CA PRO A 72 -2.10 -5.50 16.22
C PRO A 72 -3.48 -4.88 16.40
#